data_AF-A0A920PF09-F1
#
_entry.id   AF-A0A920PF09-F1
#
_cell.length_a   1.000
_cell.length_b   1.000
_cell.length_c   1.000
_cell.angle_alpha   90.00
_cell.angle_beta   90.00
_cell.angle_gamma   90.00
#
_symmetry.space_group_name_H-M   'P 1'
#
loop_
_entity.id
_entity.type
_entity.pdbx_description
1 polymer ?
#
loop_
_entity_poly.entity_id
_entity_poly.type
_entity_poly.pdbx_seq_one_letter_code
_entity_poly.pdbx_strand_id
1 'polypeptide(L)' 'MAFPKDAVTKYLSKFPQKVRFPYLIDPVKSFYQDYLQRDMPTVLIVEKKGILNARSPSVGADHLVPSL' A
#
# COMPACT_ATOMS: atom_id res chain seq x y z
N MET A 1 13.05 -11.36 17.60
CA MET A 1 12.30 -11.03 16.36
C MET A 1 11.63 -9.69 16.58
N ALA A 2 11.82 -8.71 15.69
CA ALA A 2 11.09 -7.45 15.80
C ALA A 2 9.61 -7.70 15.45
N PHE A 3 8.69 -7.21 16.26
CA PHE A 3 7.26 -7.31 15.95
C PHE A 3 6.97 -6.51 14.67
N PRO A 4 6.05 -6.96 13.79
CA PRO A 4 5.71 -6.26 12.54
C PRO A 4 5.43 -4.77 12.73
N LYS A 5 4.82 -4.42 13.88
CA LYS A 5 4.52 -3.04 14.28
C LYS A 5 5.78 -2.18 14.45
N ASP A 6 6.82 -2.68 15.09
CA ASP A 6 8.05 -1.92 15.35
C ASP A 6 8.82 -1.67 14.05
N ALA A 7 8.88 -2.68 13.18
CA ALA A 7 9.50 -2.57 11.87
C ALA A 7 8.77 -1.55 10.98
N VAL A 8 7.43 -1.59 10.95
CA VAL A 8 6.61 -0.62 10.21
C VAL A 8 6.78 0.79 10.79
N THR A 9 6.75 0.95 12.11
CA THR A 9 6.94 2.26 12.76
C THR A 9 8.31 2.85 12.44
N LYS A 10 9.38 2.03 12.51
CA LYS A 10 10.75 2.42 12.15
C LYS A 10 10.89 2.76 10.66
N TYR A 11 10.14 2.09 9.78
CA TYR A 11 10.13 2.42 8.36
C TYR A 11 9.44 3.77 8.12
N LEU A 12 8.26 3.97 8.70
CA LEU A 12 7.47 5.19 8.56
C LEU A 12 8.16 6.43 9.16
N SER A 13 9.01 6.26 10.17
CA SER A 13 9.79 7.37 10.76
C SER A 13 10.89 7.91 9.83
N LYS A 14 11.20 7.23 8.72
CA LYS A 14 12.20 7.69 7.74
C LYS A 14 11.66 8.70 6.74
N PHE A 15 10.34 8.88 6.66
CA PHE A 15 9.75 9.85 5.75
C PHE A 15 9.98 11.27 6.27
N PRO A 16 10.30 12.24 5.38
CA PRO A 16 10.51 13.63 5.78
C PRO A 16 9.25 14.27 6.35
N GLN A 17 8.07 13.79 5.94
CA GLN A 17 6.79 14.13 6.51
C GLN A 17 6.16 12.91 7.17
N LYS A 18 5.58 13.11 8.35
CA LYS A 18 4.86 12.04 9.05
C LYS A 18 3.69 11.57 8.19
N VAL A 19 3.59 10.27 7.96
CA VAL A 19 2.41 9.65 7.33
C VAL A 19 1.18 9.92 8.19
N ARG A 20 0.17 10.56 7.60
CA ARG A 20 -1.09 10.93 8.27
C ARG A 20 -2.29 10.13 7.77
N PHE A 21 -2.16 9.43 6.64
CA PHE A 21 -3.23 8.59 6.15
C PHE A 21 -3.38 7.33 7.03
N PRO A 22 -4.60 6.79 7.18
CA PRO A 22 -4.82 5.54 7.89
C PRO A 22 -4.09 4.39 7.22
N TYR A 23 -3.48 3.51 8.02
CA TYR A 23 -2.86 2.29 7.52
C TYR A 23 -3.10 1.14 8.50
N LEU A 24 -3.13 -0.07 7.96
CA LEU A 24 -3.22 -1.31 8.70
C LEU A 24 -2.00 -2.17 8.39
N ILE A 25 -1.60 -3.00 9.35
CA ILE A 25 -0.55 -4.00 9.15
C ILE A 25 -1.27 -5.32 8.92
N ASP A 26 -0.94 -6.00 7.83
CA ASP A 26 -1.35 -7.37 7.59
C ASP A 26 -0.31 -8.32 8.21
N PRO A 27 -0.56 -8.88 9.42
CA PRO A 27 0.42 -9.69 10.13
C PRO A 27 0.63 -11.06 9.48
N VAL A 28 -0.37 -11.57 8.75
CA VAL A 28 -0.35 -12.89 8.12
C VAL A 28 0.10 -12.82 6.66
N LYS A 29 0.19 -11.60 6.09
CA LYS A 29 0.58 -11.34 4.70
C LYS A 29 -0.37 -12.06 3.73
N SER A 30 -1.69 -12.00 3.94
CA SER A 30 -2.68 -12.58 3.01
C SER A 30 -3.09 -11.61 1.91
N PHE A 31 -3.04 -10.29 2.14
CA PHE A 31 -3.59 -9.28 1.22
C PHE A 31 -2.97 -9.33 -0.19
N TYR A 32 -1.68 -9.66 -0.29
CA TYR A 32 -1.04 -9.75 -1.59
C TYR A 32 -1.65 -10.87 -2.46
N GLN A 33 -2.13 -11.94 -1.84
CA GLN A 33 -2.80 -13.04 -2.53
C GLN A 33 -4.23 -12.65 -2.93
N ASP A 34 -4.97 -12.03 -2.02
CA ASP A 34 -6.36 -11.60 -2.24
C ASP A 34 -6.50 -10.65 -3.45
N TYR A 35 -5.46 -9.84 -3.68
CA TYR A 35 -5.41 -8.88 -4.79
C TYR A 35 -4.49 -9.29 -5.95
N LEU A 36 -3.96 -10.52 -5.92
CA LEU A 36 -3.06 -11.06 -6.95
C LEU A 36 -1.87 -10.12 -7.25
N GLN A 37 -1.29 -9.54 -6.21
CA GLN A 37 -0.15 -8.63 -6.30
C GLN A 37 1.12 -9.44 -6.55
N ARG A 38 1.80 -9.18 -7.69
CA ARG A 38 3.00 -9.90 -8.10
C ARG A 38 4.29 -9.22 -7.65
N ASP A 39 4.33 -7.90 -7.77
CA ASP A 39 5.52 -7.09 -7.49
C ASP A 39 5.20 -6.05 -6.42
N MET A 40 6.17 -5.74 -5.57
CA MET A 40 6.01 -4.77 -4.48
C MET A 40 6.94 -3.57 -4.69
N PRO A 41 6.47 -2.33 -4.47
CA PRO A 41 5.12 -1.95 -4.02
C PRO A 41 4.08 -2.03 -5.16
N THR A 42 2.84 -2.38 -4.83
CA THR A 42 1.67 -2.30 -5.73
C THR A 42 0.67 -1.29 -5.21
N VAL A 43 0.16 -0.43 -6.10
CA VAL A 43 -0.99 0.44 -5.82
C VAL A 43 -2.26 -0.19 -6.41
N LEU A 44 -3.32 -0.20 -5.61
CA LEU A 44 -4.66 -0.63 -6.02
C LEU A 44 -5.56 0.60 -6.10
N ILE A 45 -6.27 0.78 -7.22
CA ILE A 45 -7.28 1.83 -7.37
C ILE A 45 -8.64 1.16 -7.29
N VAL A 46 -9.42 1.55 -6.27
CA VAL A 46 -10.74 0.98 -5.98
C VAL A 46 -11.78 2.09 -6.10
N GLU A 47 -12.80 1.86 -6.92
CA GLU A 47 -13.90 2.80 -7.11
C GLU A 47 -14.86 2.80 -5.91
N LYS A 48 -15.71 3.82 -5.83
CA LYS A 48 -16.68 4.02 -4.72
C LYS A 48 -17.58 2.80 -4.44
N LYS A 49 -17.85 1.96 -5.45
CA LYS A 49 -18.67 0.75 -5.31
C LYS A 49 -17.88 -0.48 -4.83
N GLY A 50 -16.60 -0.33 -4.51
CA GLY A 50 -15.71 -1.44 -4.13
C GLY A 50 -15.16 -2.23 -5.32
N ILE A 51 -15.29 -1.71 -6.54
CA ILE A 51 -14.78 -2.36 -7.75
C ILE A 51 -13.31 -2.00 -7.92
N LEU A 52 -12.45 -3.01 -8.08
CA LEU A 52 -11.03 -2.83 -8.36
C LEU A 52 -10.84 -2.40 -9.81
N ASN A 53 -10.45 -1.14 -10.03
CA ASN A 53 -10.27 -0.54 -11.35
C ASN A 53 -8.86 -0.77 -11.91
N ALA A 54 -7.83 -0.68 -11.06
CA ALA A 54 -6.45 -0.89 -11.50
C ALA A 54 -5.56 -1.56 -10.45
N ARG A 55 -4.52 -2.23 -10.97
CA ARG A 55 -3.42 -2.88 -10.24
C ARG A 55 -2.11 -2.43 -10.87
N SER A 56 -1.37 -1.55 -10.20
CA SER A 56 -0.20 -0.90 -10.76
C SER A 56 1.04 -1.17 -9.90
N PRO A 57 1.93 -2.08 -10.32
CA PRO A 57 3.20 -2.29 -9.64
C PRO A 57 4.18 -1.14 -9.93
N SER A 58 4.99 -0.77 -8.93
CA SER A 58 6.10 0.19 -9.05
C SER A 58 5.73 1.53 -9.71
N VAL A 59 4.53 2.03 -9.43
CA VAL A 59 3.95 3.19 -10.12
C VAL A 59 4.45 4.52 -9.55
N GLY A 60 4.80 5.46 -10.43
CA GLY A 60 5.11 6.85 -10.08
C GLY A 60 3.87 7.67 -9.74
N ALA A 61 4.03 8.81 -9.07
CA ALA A 61 2.91 9.68 -8.68
C ALA A 61 2.15 10.25 -9.87
N ASP A 62 2.86 10.55 -10.96
CA ASP A 62 2.35 11.03 -12.24
C ASP A 62 1.36 10.06 -12.89
N HIS A 63 1.57 8.76 -12.70
CA HIS A 63 0.68 7.71 -13.20
C HIS A 63 -0.59 7.53 -12.36
N LEU A 64 -0.68 8.14 -11.16
CA LEU A 64 -1.86 8.08 -10.29
C LEU A 64 -2.82 9.26 -10.48
N VAL A 65 -2.36 10.38 -11.03
CA VAL A 65 -3.16 11.60 -11.27
C VAL A 65 -4.41 11.34 -12.13
N PRO A 66 -4.36 10.55 -13.22
CA PRO A 66 -5.55 10.31 -14.05
C PRO A 66 -6.66 9.52 -13.34
N SER A 67 -6.38 8.95 -12.17
CA SER A 67 -7.28 8.07 -11.42
C SER A 67 -7.86 8.74 -10.17
N LEU A 68 -7.57 10.03 -9.94
CA LEU A 68 -8.09 10.88 -8.87
C LEU A 68 -9.14 11.85 -9.43
#